data_AF-A0A9P1V1T2-F1
#
_entry.id   AF-A0A9P1V1T2-F1
#
_cell.length_a   1.000
_cell.length_b   1.000
_cell.length_c   1.000
_cell.angle_alpha   90.00
_cell.angle_beta   90.00
_cell.angle_gamma   90.00
#
_symmetry.space_group_name_H-M   'P 1'
#
loop_
_entity.id
_entity.type
_entity.pdbx_description
1 polymer ?
#
loop_
_entity_poly.entity_id
_entity_poly.type
_entity_poly.pdbx_seq_one_letter_code
_entity_poly.pdbx_strand_id
1 'polypeptide(L)'
;MWIVILTPRFDTWLQEQEEGMQEKVLASLANLETYGPKLSRPYADTVKGSQHKNMKELRVQYSGRPVRAFFAFDPKRQAIVLCAGDKSNDKQFYETMIRLADEEFSAHLAVIEEQK
;
A
#
# COMPACT_ATOMS: atom_id res chain seq x y z
N MET A 1 -0.21 -17.35 5.35
CA MET A 1 0.15 -16.06 5.95
C MET A 1 1.27 -15.48 5.11
N TRP A 2 1.11 -14.24 4.65
CA TRP A 2 2.06 -13.49 3.83
C TRP A 2 2.89 -12.58 4.72
N ILE A 3 4.15 -12.37 4.38
CA ILE A 3 4.96 -11.37 5.09
C ILE A 3 4.54 -9.99 4.56
N VAL A 4 4.17 -9.09 5.46
CA VAL A 4 3.85 -7.69 5.15
C VAL A 4 5.02 -6.82 5.63
N ILE A 5 5.62 -6.07 4.71
CA ILE A 5 6.74 -5.16 5.00
C ILE A 5 6.26 -3.74 4.73
N LEU A 6 6.52 -2.85 5.67
CA LEU A 6 6.22 -1.42 5.55
C LEU A 6 7.48 -0.69 5.11
N THR A 7 7.40 0.14 4.08
CA THR A 7 8.49 1.07 3.77
C THR A 7 8.58 2.13 4.86
N PRO A 8 9.76 2.74 5.07
CA PRO A 8 9.89 3.86 6.01
C PRO A 8 8.90 4.99 5.73
N ARG A 9 8.63 5.27 4.44
CA ARG A 9 7.64 6.28 4.03
C ARG A 9 6.25 5.97 4.56
N PHE A 10 5.79 4.73 4.39
CA PHE A 10 4.48 4.32 4.88
C PHE A 10 4.42 4.30 6.40
N ASP A 11 5.47 3.82 7.06
CA ASP A 11 5.54 3.75 8.52
C ASP A 11 5.46 5.14 9.16
N THR A 12 6.25 6.11 8.66
CA THR A 12 6.17 7.51 9.10
C THR A 12 4.76 8.08 8.90
N TRP A 13 4.17 7.88 7.72
CA TRP A 13 2.81 8.35 7.45
C TRP A 13 1.78 7.74 8.42
N LEU A 14 1.92 6.46 8.76
CA LEU A 14 1.01 5.77 9.67
C LEU A 14 1.11 6.35 11.10
N GLN A 15 2.33 6.59 11.59
CA GLN A 15 2.58 7.15 12.91
C GLN A 15 2.02 8.58 13.08
N GLU A 16 1.91 9.33 11.99
CA GLU A 16 1.31 10.68 11.97
C GLU A 16 -0.22 10.67 12.04
N GLN A 17 -0.88 9.51 11.87
CA GLN A 17 -2.34 9.43 11.90
C GLN A 17 -2.89 9.35 13.32
N GLU A 18 -4.16 9.74 13.48
CA GLU A 18 -4.91 9.50 14.72
C GLU A 18 -5.08 8.01 15.00
N GLU A 19 -5.16 7.64 16.29
CA GLU A 19 -5.22 6.25 16.77
C GLU A 19 -6.28 5.42 16.04
N GLY A 20 -7.51 5.94 15.90
CA GLY A 20 -8.59 5.23 15.22
C GLY A 20 -8.32 4.98 13.72
N MET A 21 -7.58 5.86 13.05
CA MET A 21 -7.13 5.61 11.68
C MET A 21 -6.05 4.54 11.65
N GLN A 22 -5.08 4.60 12.57
CA GLN A 22 -4.02 3.58 12.68
C GLN A 22 -4.64 2.20 12.86
N GLU A 23 -5.61 2.04 13.77
CA GLU A 23 -6.33 0.78 13.99
C GLU A 23 -6.98 0.23 12.71
N LYS A 24 -7.65 1.10 11.92
CA LYS A 24 -8.29 0.67 10.67
C LYS A 24 -7.29 0.26 9.59
N VAL A 25 -6.15 0.94 9.53
CA VAL A 25 -5.07 0.58 8.61
C VAL A 25 -4.45 -0.75 9.03
N LEU A 26 -4.12 -0.92 10.32
CA LEU A 26 -3.58 -2.17 10.87
C LEU A 26 -4.51 -3.36 10.64
N ALA A 27 -5.82 -3.20 10.84
CA ALA A 27 -6.80 -4.24 10.51
C ALA A 27 -6.79 -4.61 9.01
N SER A 28 -6.58 -3.63 8.14
CA SER A 28 -6.47 -3.87 6.69
C SER A 28 -5.16 -4.56 6.31
N LEU A 29 -4.06 -4.25 7.01
CA LEU A 29 -2.78 -4.94 6.88
C LEU A 29 -2.87 -6.40 7.35
N ALA A 30 -3.58 -6.68 8.44
CA ALA A 30 -3.83 -8.05 8.91
C ALA A 30 -4.62 -8.89 7.88
N ASN A 31 -5.58 -8.26 7.19
CA ASN A 31 -6.28 -8.90 6.06
C ASN A 31 -5.31 -9.19 4.90
N LEU A 32 -4.41 -8.26 4.58
CA LEU A 32 -3.39 -8.46 3.56
C LEU A 32 -2.44 -9.61 3.92
N GLU A 33 -2.03 -9.70 5.18
CA GLU A 33 -1.22 -10.79 5.71
C GLU A 33 -1.94 -12.15 5.58
N THR A 34 -3.23 -12.18 5.86
CA THR A 34 -4.04 -13.40 5.84
C THR A 34 -4.31 -13.87 4.41
N TYR A 35 -4.79 -12.98 3.56
CA TYR A 35 -5.33 -13.33 2.23
C TYR A 35 -4.35 -13.09 1.08
N GLY A 36 -3.36 -12.21 1.25
CA GLY A 36 -2.36 -11.88 0.23
C GLY A 36 -3.00 -11.55 -1.13
N PRO A 37 -2.56 -12.18 -2.24
CA PRO A 37 -3.10 -11.94 -3.57
C PRO A 37 -4.59 -12.21 -3.73
N LYS A 38 -5.20 -13.01 -2.84
CA LYS A 38 -6.64 -13.28 -2.83
C LYS A 38 -7.45 -12.15 -2.20
N LEU A 39 -6.80 -11.19 -1.52
CA LEU A 39 -7.47 -10.00 -1.02
C LEU A 39 -7.96 -9.17 -2.20
N SER A 40 -9.27 -8.94 -2.23
CA SER A 40 -9.96 -8.29 -3.34
C SER A 40 -10.99 -7.29 -2.80
N ARG A 41 -11.85 -6.77 -3.69
CA ARG A 41 -12.88 -5.82 -3.30
C ARG A 41 -13.81 -6.44 -2.24
N PRO A 42 -14.26 -5.66 -1.23
CA PRO A 42 -14.13 -4.20 -1.13
C PRO A 42 -12.79 -3.70 -0.52
N TYR A 43 -11.96 -4.59 0.02
CA TYR A 43 -10.78 -4.27 0.83
C TYR A 43 -9.54 -3.89 0.04
N ALA A 44 -9.38 -4.45 -1.16
CA ALA A 44 -8.27 -4.14 -2.04
C ALA A 44 -8.71 -4.03 -3.50
N ASP A 45 -7.94 -3.30 -4.30
CA ASP A 45 -8.14 -3.21 -5.75
C ASP A 45 -6.82 -3.04 -6.50
N THR A 46 -6.84 -3.23 -7.81
CA THR A 46 -5.68 -3.01 -8.68
C THR A 46 -5.58 -1.54 -9.07
N VAL A 47 -4.39 -0.98 -8.96
CA VAL A 47 -4.08 0.40 -9.37
C VAL A 47 -3.75 0.39 -10.86
N LYS A 48 -4.39 1.27 -11.64
CA LYS A 48 -4.10 1.46 -13.07
C LYS A 48 -3.17 2.64 -13.26
N GLY A 49 -2.30 2.58 -14.27
CA GLY A 49 -1.39 3.67 -14.63
C GLY A 49 0.00 3.61 -13.98
N SER A 50 0.22 2.66 -13.06
CA SER A 50 1.55 2.35 -12.53
C SER A 50 2.42 1.66 -13.59
N GLN A 51 3.74 1.92 -13.55
CA GLN A 51 4.72 1.18 -14.34
C GLN A 51 4.79 -0.31 -13.92
N HIS A 52 4.40 -0.60 -12.68
CA HIS A 52 4.36 -1.94 -12.10
C HIS A 52 2.97 -2.56 -12.22
N LYS A 53 2.82 -3.55 -13.11
CA LYS A 53 1.51 -4.16 -13.44
C LYS A 53 0.79 -4.81 -12.25
N ASN A 54 1.51 -5.13 -11.19
CA ASN A 54 0.99 -5.76 -9.97
C ASN A 54 0.69 -4.75 -8.84
N MET A 55 0.76 -3.44 -9.10
CA MET A 55 0.43 -2.40 -8.13
C MET A 55 -1.03 -2.48 -7.69
N LYS A 56 -1.24 -2.42 -6.37
CA LYS A 56 -2.54 -2.55 -5.72
C LYS A 56 -2.72 -1.48 -4.65
N GLU A 57 -3.96 -1.27 -4.24
CA GLU A 57 -4.32 -0.41 -3.11
C GLU A 57 -5.16 -1.17 -2.09
N LEU A 58 -4.88 -0.99 -0.80
CA LEU A 58 -5.82 -1.24 0.29
C LEU A 58 -6.78 -0.06 0.37
N ARG A 59 -8.05 -0.36 0.61
CA ARG A 59 -9.15 0.59 0.64
C ARG A 59 -9.67 0.70 2.06
N VAL A 60 -9.16 1.69 2.79
CA VAL A 60 -9.52 1.94 4.18
C VAL A 60 -10.54 3.07 4.24
N GLN A 61 -11.51 2.95 5.14
CA GLN A 61 -12.51 3.97 5.40
C GLN A 61 -12.55 4.24 6.91
N TYR A 62 -12.40 5.49 7.30
CA TYR A 62 -12.49 5.91 8.69
C TYR A 62 -13.11 7.31 8.77
N SER A 63 -14.16 7.48 9.56
CA SER A 63 -14.80 8.78 9.82
C SER A 63 -15.07 9.63 8.57
N GLY A 64 -15.56 9.01 7.49
CA GLY A 64 -15.83 9.69 6.22
C GLY A 64 -14.60 9.90 5.30
N ARG A 65 -13.39 9.62 5.78
CA ARG A 65 -12.12 9.75 5.05
C ARG A 65 -11.75 8.43 4.34
N PRO A 66 -11.74 8.38 3.00
CA PRO A 66 -11.23 7.25 2.23
C PRO A 66 -9.70 7.29 2.15
N VAL A 67 -9.02 6.47 2.94
CA VAL A 67 -7.57 6.28 2.84
C VAL A 67 -7.25 5.17 1.83
N ARG A 68 -6.21 5.37 1.03
CA ARG A 68 -5.65 4.34 0.14
C ARG A 68 -4.19 4.10 0.48
N ALA A 69 -3.85 2.85 0.76
CA ALA A 69 -2.47 2.41 1.01
C ALA A 69 -2.01 1.55 -0.16
N PHE A 70 -0.96 1.98 -0.86
CA PHE A 70 -0.48 1.33 -2.07
C PHE A 70 0.52 0.25 -1.70
N PHE A 71 0.43 -0.88 -2.37
CA PHE A 71 1.28 -2.02 -2.13
C PHE A 71 1.49 -2.86 -3.40
N ALA A 72 2.56 -3.64 -3.41
CA ALA A 72 2.84 -4.62 -4.46
C ALA A 72 3.43 -5.90 -3.85
N PHE A 73 3.34 -7.00 -4.60
CA PHE A 73 3.99 -8.25 -4.20
C PHE A 73 5.34 -8.38 -4.88
N ASP A 74 6.39 -8.62 -4.10
CA ASP A 74 7.74 -8.78 -4.64
C ASP A 74 8.01 -10.23 -5.13
N PRO A 75 9.15 -10.48 -5.80
CA PRO A 75 9.53 -11.82 -6.24
C PRO A 75 9.76 -12.84 -5.11
N LYS A 76 10.01 -12.36 -3.87
CA LYS A 76 10.16 -13.19 -2.66
C LYS A 76 8.81 -13.56 -2.04
N ARG A 77 7.69 -13.21 -2.68
CA ARG A 77 6.32 -13.44 -2.20
C ARG A 77 6.04 -12.71 -0.89
N GLN A 78 6.49 -11.47 -0.78
CA GLN A 78 6.19 -10.57 0.33
C GLN A 78 5.31 -9.42 -0.17
N ALA A 79 4.42 -8.92 0.67
CA ALA A 79 3.61 -7.76 0.39
C ALA A 79 4.33 -6.50 0.90
N ILE A 80 4.71 -5.61 0.00
CA ILE A 80 5.45 -4.38 0.32
C ILE A 80 4.49 -3.22 0.26
N VAL A 81 4.26 -2.55 1.40
CA VAL A 81 3.36 -1.42 1.54
C VAL A 81 4.17 -0.13 1.44
N LEU A 82 3.86 0.67 0.42
CA LEU A 82 4.79 1.65 -0.16
C LEU A 82 4.51 3.08 0.30
N CYS A 83 3.25 3.47 0.29
CA CYS A 83 2.79 4.79 0.68
C CYS A 83 1.28 4.77 0.94
N ALA A 84 0.77 5.78 1.63
CA ALA A 84 -0.66 5.95 1.82
C ALA A 84 -1.06 7.42 1.86
N GLY A 85 -2.34 7.68 1.65
CA GLY A 85 -2.89 9.01 1.69
C GLY A 85 -4.41 9.02 1.75
N ASP A 86 -4.95 10.16 2.18
CA ASP A 86 -6.38 10.43 2.13
C ASP A 86 -6.76 10.89 0.73
N LYS A 87 -7.70 10.18 0.10
CA LYS A 87 -8.17 10.45 -1.26
C LYS A 87 -9.19 11.60 -1.32
N SER A 88 -9.68 12.08 -0.19
CA SER A 88 -10.77 13.07 -0.12
C SER A 88 -10.53 14.26 -1.04
N ASN A 89 -11.43 14.46 -2.01
CA ASN A 89 -11.51 15.64 -2.88
C ASN A 89 -10.26 15.98 -3.70
N ASP A 90 -9.30 15.06 -3.84
CA ASP A 90 -8.09 15.28 -4.63
C ASP A 90 -8.16 14.55 -5.99
N LYS A 91 -8.19 15.33 -7.07
CA LYS A 91 -8.22 14.83 -8.45
C LYS A 91 -6.86 14.29 -8.90
N GLN A 92 -5.77 14.79 -8.33
CA GLN A 92 -4.38 14.38 -8.65
C GLN A 92 -3.87 13.29 -7.71
N PHE A 93 -4.71 12.83 -6.78
CA PHE A 93 -4.36 11.83 -5.79
C PHE A 93 -3.69 10.61 -6.41
N TYR A 94 -4.32 9.99 -7.42
CA TYR A 94 -3.77 8.78 -8.03
C TYR A 94 -2.47 9.05 -8.77
N GLU A 95 -2.36 10.16 -9.50
CA GLU A 95 -1.13 10.52 -10.22
C GLU A 95 0.05 10.65 -9.25
N THR A 96 -0.15 11.37 -8.15
CA THR A 96 0.87 11.58 -7.12
C THR A 96 1.23 10.29 -6.41
N MET A 97 0.22 9.53 -5.96
CA MET A 97 0.43 8.29 -5.20
C MET A 97 1.05 7.20 -6.06
N ILE A 98 0.68 7.09 -7.34
CA ILE A 98 1.30 6.15 -8.28
C ILE A 98 2.77 6.47 -8.44
N ARG A 99 3.14 7.74 -8.68
CA ARG A 99 4.55 8.13 -8.84
C ARG A 99 5.38 7.75 -7.62
N LEU A 100 4.88 8.06 -6.41
CA LEU A 100 5.54 7.70 -5.16
C LEU A 100 5.67 6.19 -4.99
N ALA A 101 4.59 5.43 -5.21
CA ALA A 101 4.60 3.98 -5.09
C ALA A 101 5.55 3.33 -6.10
N ASP A 102 5.60 3.87 -7.32
CA ASP A 102 6.45 3.39 -8.39
C ASP A 102 7.94 3.59 -8.09
N GLU A 103 8.30 4.74 -7.51
CA GLU A 103 9.66 5.04 -7.04
C GLU A 103 10.08 4.10 -5.90
N GLU A 104 9.23 3.97 -4.86
CA GLU A 104 9.51 3.11 -3.70
C GLU A 104 9.64 1.64 -4.09
N PHE A 105 8.75 1.14 -4.97
CA PHE A 105 8.79 -0.27 -5.34
C PHE A 105 9.96 -0.58 -6.27
N SER A 106 10.31 0.31 -7.18
CA SER A 106 11.51 0.14 -8.02
C SER A 106 12.78 0.12 -7.17
N ALA A 107 12.89 0.99 -6.15
CA ALA A 107 14.02 0.97 -5.22
C ALA A 107 14.09 -0.35 -4.44
N HIS A 108 12.95 -0.85 -3.94
CA HIS A 108 12.88 -2.16 -3.25
C HIS A 108 13.34 -3.31 -4.15
N LEU A 109 12.90 -3.33 -5.42
CA LEU A 109 13.28 -4.37 -6.36
C LEU A 109 14.78 -4.36 -6.67
N ALA A 110 15.39 -3.18 -6.82
CA ALA A 110 16.84 -3.06 -7.03
C ALA A 110 17.63 -3.67 -5.85
N VAL A 111 17.23 -3.38 -4.61
CA VAL A 111 17.86 -3.96 -3.40
C VAL A 111 17.71 -5.49 -3.37
N ILE A 112 16.56 -6.03 -3.80
CA ILE A 112 16.36 -7.48 -3.88
C ILE A 112 17.26 -8.13 -4.93
N GLU A 113 17.47 -7.46 -6.07
CA GLU A 113 18.34 -7.98 -7.14
C GLU A 113 19.80 -8.04 -6.71
N GLU A 114 20.29 -7.07 -5.95
CA GLU A 114 21.65 -7.08 -5.39
C GLU A 114 21.88 -8.17 -4.34
N GLN A 115 20.80 -8.68 -3.72
CA GLN A 115 20.84 -9.75 -2.72
C GLN A 115 20.70 -11.15 -3.33
N LYS A 116 20.61 -11.28 -4.66
CA LYS A 116 20.62 -12.57 -5.37
C LYS A 116 22.04 -13.05 -5.62
#